data_AF-A0A923HR06-F1
#
_entry.id   AF-A0A923HR06-F1
#
_cell.length_a   1.000
_cell.length_b   1.000
_cell.length_c   1.000
_cell.angle_alpha   90.00
_cell.angle_beta   90.00
_cell.angle_gamma   90.00
#
_symmetry.space_group_name_H-M   'P 1'
#
loop_
_entity.id
_entity.type
_entity.pdbx_description
1 polymer ?
#
loop_
_entity_poly.entity_id
_entity_poly.type
_entity_poly.pdbx_seq_one_letter_code
_entity_poly.pdbx_strand_id
1 'polypeptide(L)' 'MKRRQFTPEFKVKVVMEMLREEKTISEIATEHEISPNQLRNWKNEFIGTAAKIFSENQAAKDGKL' A
#
# COMPACT_ATOMS: atom_id res chain seq x y z
N MET A 1 7.45 -3.72 24.07
CA MET A 1 7.31 -2.60 23.11
C MET A 1 5.93 -2.63 22.48
N LYS A 2 5.19 -1.52 22.54
CA LYS A 2 3.87 -1.39 21.91
C LYS A 2 4.08 -1.14 20.42
N ARG A 3 3.60 -2.03 19.55
CA ARG A 3 3.68 -1.82 18.09
C ARG A 3 2.81 -0.62 17.73
N ARG A 4 3.40 0.39 17.08
CA ARG A 4 2.66 1.54 16.52
C ARG A 4 1.66 0.99 15.50
N GLN A 5 0.38 1.28 15.68
CA GLN A 5 -0.67 0.90 14.73
C GLN A 5 -0.89 2.08 13.78
N PHE A 6 -1.03 1.76 12.49
CA PHE A 6 -1.31 2.74 11.44
C PHE A 6 -2.67 2.43 10.84
N THR A 7 -3.48 3.47 10.63
CA THR A 7 -4.80 3.29 10.02
C THR A 7 -4.66 2.88 8.54
N PRO A 8 -5.66 2.21 7.96
CA PRO A 8 -5.65 1.86 6.54
C PRO A 8 -5.42 3.08 5.64
N GLU A 9 -6.08 4.20 5.93
CA GLU A 9 -6.01 5.45 5.15
C GLU A 9 -4.60 6.02 5.16
N PHE A 10 -3.93 5.99 6.32
CA PHE A 10 -2.55 6.42 6.44
C PHE A 10 -1.61 5.53 5.61
N LYS A 11 -1.79 4.20 5.67
CA LYS A 11 -0.99 3.29 4.84
C LYS A 11 -1.17 3.58 3.36
N VAL A 12 -2.39 3.82 2.88
CA VAL A 12 -2.66 4.17 1.49
C VAL A 12 -1.96 5.47 1.11
N LYS A 13 -2.05 6.51 1.94
CA LYS A 13 -1.37 7.79 1.69
C LYS A 13 0.14 7.59 1.49
N VAL A 14 0.78 6.88 2.41
CA VAL A 14 2.23 6.64 2.36
C VAL A 14 2.62 5.77 1.16
N VAL A 15 1.80 4.77 0.80
CA VAL A 15 2.03 3.97 -0.41
C VAL A 15 1.91 4.82 -1.68
N MET A 16 0.94 5.73 -1.75
CA MET A 16 0.81 6.65 -2.88
C MET A 16 2.02 7.57 -3.01
N GLU A 17 2.59 8.06 -1.90
CA GLU A 17 3.84 8.84 -1.92
C GLU A 17 5.01 8.02 -2.50
N MET A 18 5.13 6.75 -2.12
CA MET A 18 6.14 5.84 -2.70
C MET A 18 5.92 5.54 -4.19
N LEU A 19 4.69 5.60 -4.68
CA LEU A 19 4.35 5.35 -6.09
C LEU A 19 4.53 6.59 -6.98
N ARG A 20 4.52 7.79 -6.39
CA ARG A 20 4.82 9.04 -7.10
C ARG A 20 6.31 9.23 -7.35
N GLU A 21 7.16 8.51 -6.61
CA GLU A 21 8.62 8.51 -6.75
C GLU A 21 9.27 9.90 -6.57
N GLU A 22 8.55 10.84 -5.95
CA GLU A 22 9.05 12.19 -5.60
C GLU A 22 10.06 12.16 -4.45
N LYS A 23 10.01 11.11 -3.62
CA LYS A 23 10.93 10.82 -2.52
C LYS A 23 11.32 9.35 -2.55
N THR A 24 12.53 9.05 -2.11
CA THR A 24 12.98 7.68 -1.92
C THR A 24 12.26 7.04 -0.71
N ILE A 25 12.19 5.70 -0.70
CA ILE A 25 11.63 4.95 0.43
C ILE A 25 12.34 5.30 1.75
N SER A 26 13.64 5.60 1.71
CA SER A 26 14.44 5.96 2.89
C SER A 26 14.07 7.33 3.45
N GLU A 27 13.78 8.31 2.59
CA GLU A 27 13.31 9.63 3.01
C GLU A 27 11.91 9.55 3.62
N ILE A 28 10.99 8.84 2.97
CA ILE A 28 9.62 8.60 3.45
C ILE A 28 9.65 7.83 4.79
N ALA A 29 10.52 6.83 4.91
CA ALA A 29 10.76 6.08 6.15
C ALA A 29 11.19 7.00 7.30
N THR A 30 12.07 7.95 7.01
CA THR A 30 12.58 8.90 8.01
C THR A 30 11.49 9.89 8.42
N GLU A 31 10.76 10.45 7.45
CA GLU A 31 9.70 11.45 7.68
C GLU A 31 8.53 10.92 8.51
N HIS A 32 8.16 9.65 8.32
CA HIS A 32 7.05 9.02 9.05
C HIS A 32 7.50 8.15 10.23
N GLU A 33 8.82 8.05 10.48
CA GLU A 33 9.42 7.18 11.50
C GLU A 33 9.00 5.70 11.33
N ILE A 34 9.05 5.23 10.08
CA ILE A 34 8.67 3.86 9.68
C ILE A 34 9.87 3.17 9.10
N SER A 35 10.09 1.89 9.43
CA SER A 35 11.19 1.15 8.82
C SER A 35 11.02 1.02 7.30
N PRO A 36 12.09 1.13 6.49
CA PRO A 36 12.02 0.94 5.03
C PRO A 36 11.41 -0.41 4.63
N ASN A 37 11.68 -1.48 5.39
CA ASN A 37 11.11 -2.80 5.13
C ASN A 37 9.59 -2.83 5.31
N GLN A 38 9.06 -2.12 6.31
CA GLN A 38 7.61 -2.02 6.53
C GLN A 38 6.92 -1.28 5.38
N LEU A 39 7.55 -0.23 4.87
CA LEU A 39 7.07 0.49 3.68
C LEU A 39 7.05 -0.40 2.43
N ARG A 40 8.12 -1.17 2.19
CA ARG A 40 8.17 -2.15 1.09
C ARG A 40 7.06 -3.18 1.19
N ASN A 41 6.79 -3.68 2.40
CA ASN A 41 5.71 -4.63 2.64
C ASN A 41 4.35 -4.01 2.32
N TRP A 42 4.08 -2.78 2.76
CA TRP A 42 2.81 -2.09 2.44
C TRP A 42 2.63 -1.85 0.95
N LYS A 43 3.71 -1.48 0.23
CA LYS A 43 3.66 -1.33 -1.23
C LYS A 43 3.26 -2.65 -1.91
N ASN A 44 3.87 -3.76 -1.50
CA ASN A 44 3.57 -5.09 -2.03
C ASN A 44 2.13 -5.54 -1.70
N GLU A 45 1.70 -5.36 -0.44
CA GLU A 45 0.34 -5.65 0.01
C GLU A 45 -0.70 -4.86 -0.80
N PHE A 46 -0.46 -3.57 -1.03
CA PHE A 46 -1.34 -2.70 -1.81
C PHE A 46 -1.46 -3.16 -3.26
N ILE A 47 -0.34 -3.42 -3.94
CA ILE A 47 -0.33 -3.87 -5.34
C ILE A 47 -1.02 -5.23 -5.48
N GLY A 48 -0.71 -6.19 -4.60
CA GLY A 48 -1.33 -7.51 -4.61
C GLY A 48 -2.83 -7.46 -4.37
N THR A 49 -3.27 -6.63 -3.43
CA THR A 49 -4.70 -6.45 -3.12
C THR A 49 -5.42 -5.74 -4.26
N ALA A 50 -4.83 -4.70 -4.84
CA ALA A 50 -5.41 -3.98 -5.97
C ALA A 50 -5.63 -4.89 -7.18
N ALA A 51 -4.63 -5.70 -7.55
CA ALA A 51 -4.74 -6.66 -8.64
C ALA A 51 -5.88 -7.67 -8.41
N LYS A 52 -6.01 -8.17 -7.17
CA LYS A 52 -7.10 -9.07 -6.78
C LYS A 52 -8.47 -8.41 -6.91
N ILE A 53 -8.65 -7.20 -6.37
CA ILE A 53 -9.92 -6.47 -6.45
C ILE A 53 -10.34 -6.22 -7.90
N PHE A 54 -9.41 -5.82 -8.77
CA PHE A 54 -9.73 -5.63 -10.19
C PHE A 54 -10.11 -6.93 -10.89
N SER A 55 -9.48 -8.05 -10.54
CA SER A 55 -9.81 -9.38 -11.08
C SER A 55 -11.19 -9.87 -10.63
N GLU A 56 -11.50 -9.72 -9.33
CA GLU A 56 -12.81 -10.07 -8.77
C GLU A 56 -13.93 -9.22 -9.39
N ASN A 57 -13.68 -7.92 -9.60
CA ASN A 57 -14.63 -7.02 -10.25
C ASN A 57 -14.86 -7.36 -11.74
N GLN A 58 -13.87 -7.91 -12.44
CA GLN A 58 -14.05 -8.40 -13.81
C GLN A 58 -14.90 -9.68 -13.79
N ALA A 59 -14.53 -10.68 -12.97
CA ALA A 59 -15.30 -11.91 -12.83
C ALA A 59 -16.76 -11.66 -12.44
N ALA A 60 -17.04 -10.67 -11.58
CA ALA A 60 -18.40 -10.27 -11.21
C ALA A 60 -19.19 -9.61 -12.37
N LYS A 61 -18.50 -8.99 -13.34
CA LYS A 61 -19.12 -8.42 -14.54
C LYS A 61 -19.36 -9.47 -15.63
N ASP A 62 -18.45 -10.42 -15.77
CA ASP A 62 -18.54 -11.51 -16.75
C ASP A 62 -19.53 -12.61 -16.33
N GLY A 63 -19.84 -12.71 -15.03
CA GLY A 63 -20.85 -13.63 -14.47
C GLY A 63 -22.32 -13.20 -14.62
N LYS A 64 -22.64 -12.23 -15.49
CA LYS A 64 -24.02 -11.92 -15.90
C LYS A 64 -24.39 -12.70 -17.17
N LEU A 65 -24.74 -13.97 -17.00
CA LEU A 65 -25.61 -14.75 -17.90
C LEU A 65 -26.55 -15.61 -17.04
#